data_AF-A0A964PZ67-F1
#
_entry.id   AF-A0A964PZ67-F1
#
_cell.length_a   1.000
_cell.length_b   1.000
_cell.length_c   1.000
_cell.angle_alpha   90.00
_cell.angle_beta   90.00
_cell.angle_gamma   90.00
#
_symmetry.space_group_name_H-M   'P 1'
#
loop_
_entity.id
_entity.type
_entity.pdbx_description
1 polymer ?
#
loop_
_entity_poly.entity_id
_entity_poly.type
_entity_poly.pdbx_seq_one_letter_code
_entity_poly.pdbx_strand_id
1 'polypeptide(L)'
;RKRETKARTVFETDQVSLPISPMRQEFAHESGLPEGRLNLARAALLIAQEEYPQLPVERYLARLDQLAEETRNLLGQETAPLVVLEELLATAHARNGFRGNREAYYDPRNSYLSDVLDRRVGIPLTLGIVLLEVGWRLGLTLEGVSFPGHFLDPLRR
;
A
#
# COMPACT_ATOMS: atom_id res chain seq x y z
N ARG A 1 -17.29 18.94 -61.41
CA ARG A 1 -17.37 17.45 -61.38
C ARG A 1 -16.00 16.94 -60.94
N LYS A 2 -15.95 16.27 -59.76
CA LYS A 2 -15.15 15.08 -59.34
C LYS A 2 -13.66 15.00 -59.78
N ARG A 3 -12.67 14.56 -59.00
CA ARG A 3 -12.46 13.95 -57.66
C ARG A 3 -10.91 13.79 -57.51
N GLU A 4 -10.44 13.33 -56.34
CA GLU A 4 -9.08 12.82 -56.00
C GLU A 4 -8.13 13.90 -55.45
N THR A 5 -7.82 14.05 -54.16
CA THR A 5 -7.65 13.15 -52.98
C THR A 5 -6.41 12.25 -53.03
N LYS A 6 -5.26 12.75 -52.54
CA LYS A 6 -4.06 12.03 -52.08
C LYS A 6 -3.18 13.07 -51.36
N ALA A 7 -2.60 12.90 -50.18
CA ALA A 7 -2.49 11.80 -49.24
C ALA A 7 -2.42 12.42 -47.83
N ARG A 8 -3.28 11.98 -46.91
CA ARG A 8 -3.05 12.15 -45.46
C ARG A 8 -2.36 10.86 -45.03
N THR A 9 -1.06 10.94 -44.75
CA THR A 9 -0.31 9.85 -44.14
C THR A 9 -0.85 9.64 -42.74
N VAL A 10 -1.40 8.46 -42.55
CA VAL A 10 -1.92 7.91 -41.32
C VAL A 10 -0.72 7.64 -40.41
N PHE A 11 -0.60 8.36 -39.29
CA PHE A 11 0.14 7.86 -38.14
C PHE A 11 -0.86 7.06 -37.32
N GLU A 12 -1.06 5.81 -37.72
CA GLU A 12 -1.75 4.81 -36.92
C GLU A 12 -0.73 4.37 -35.88
N THR A 13 -0.76 5.03 -34.72
CA THR A 13 -0.08 4.53 -33.54
C THR A 13 -0.85 3.28 -33.15
N ASP A 14 -0.36 2.11 -33.56
CA ASP A 14 -0.76 0.83 -33.00
C ASP A 14 -0.48 0.89 -31.49
N GLN A 15 -1.47 1.36 -30.73
CA GLN A 15 -1.55 1.09 -29.31
C GLN A 15 -1.79 -0.41 -29.20
N VAL A 16 -0.70 -1.15 -29.04
CA VAL A 16 -0.75 -2.51 -28.52
C VAL A 16 -1.43 -2.42 -27.16
N SER A 17 -2.75 -2.57 -27.14
CA SER A 17 -3.54 -2.77 -25.94
C SER A 17 -3.14 -4.13 -25.41
N LEU A 18 -2.08 -4.16 -24.60
CA LEU A 18 -1.74 -5.33 -23.83
C LEU A 18 -3.00 -5.70 -23.02
N PRO A 19 -3.49 -6.95 -23.10
CA PRO A 19 -4.65 -7.34 -22.33
C PRO A 19 -4.36 -7.02 -20.86
N ILE A 20 -5.20 -6.18 -20.26
CA ILE A 20 -5.08 -5.80 -18.86
C ILE A 20 -5.13 -7.10 -18.05
N SER A 21 -4.05 -7.42 -17.33
CA SER A 21 -3.98 -8.63 -16.50
C SER A 21 -5.19 -8.68 -15.56
N PRO A 22 -5.70 -9.88 -15.19
CA PRO A 22 -6.79 -9.98 -14.22
C PRO A 22 -6.50 -9.19 -12.93
N MET A 23 -5.24 -9.20 -12.48
CA MET A 23 -4.78 -8.44 -11.30
C MET A 23 -4.89 -6.93 -11.49
N ARG A 24 -4.58 -6.40 -12.68
CA ARG A 24 -4.77 -4.98 -12.98
C ARG A 24 -6.24 -4.59 -13.06
N GLN A 25 -7.12 -5.51 -13.47
CA GLN A 25 -8.58 -5.28 -13.44
C GLN A 25 -9.09 -5.24 -12.00
N GLU A 26 -8.65 -6.16 -11.15
CA GLU A 26 -8.97 -6.17 -9.71
C GLU A 26 -8.43 -4.92 -9.01
N PHE A 27 -7.19 -4.52 -9.29
CA PHE A 27 -6.62 -3.28 -8.75
C PHE A 27 -7.41 -2.04 -9.19
N ALA A 28 -7.79 -1.97 -10.47
CA ALA A 28 -8.62 -0.89 -10.99
C ALA A 28 -10.01 -0.87 -10.35
N HIS A 29 -10.58 -2.03 -10.04
CA HIS A 29 -11.84 -2.12 -9.31
C HIS A 29 -11.70 -1.56 -7.88
N GLU A 30 -10.72 -2.04 -7.13
CA GLU A 30 -10.48 -1.63 -5.75
C GLU A 30 -10.13 -0.14 -5.64
N SER A 31 -9.28 0.38 -6.53
CA SER A 31 -8.90 1.80 -6.56
C SER A 31 -10.00 2.73 -7.06
N GLY A 32 -11.00 2.20 -7.77
CA GLY A 32 -12.18 2.93 -8.22
C GLY A 32 -13.28 3.08 -7.15
N LEU A 33 -13.12 2.42 -6.00
CA LEU A 33 -14.07 2.54 -4.90
C LEU A 33 -13.95 3.93 -4.24
N PRO A 34 -15.06 4.49 -3.71
CA PRO A 34 -15.00 5.68 -2.87
C PRO A 34 -14.00 5.48 -1.73
N GLU A 35 -13.35 6.56 -1.27
CA GLU A 35 -12.27 6.52 -0.27
C GLU A 35 -12.62 5.72 1.00
N GLY A 36 -13.89 5.75 1.44
CA GLY A 36 -14.39 4.95 2.58
C GLY A 36 -14.72 3.47 2.30
N ARG A 37 -14.50 2.99 1.06
CA ARG A 37 -14.67 1.59 0.63
C ARG A 37 -13.41 0.98 0.03
N LEU A 38 -12.39 1.79 -0.22
CA LEU A 38 -11.11 1.35 -0.74
C LEU A 38 -10.38 0.48 0.28
N ASN A 39 -10.00 -0.74 -0.11
CA ASN A 39 -9.13 -1.59 0.69
C ASN A 39 -7.67 -1.36 0.25
N LEU A 40 -6.97 -0.46 0.94
CA LEU A 40 -5.60 -0.06 0.59
C LEU A 40 -4.63 -1.24 0.70
N ALA A 41 -4.81 -2.12 1.69
CA ALA A 41 -4.03 -3.34 1.84
C ALA A 41 -4.22 -4.28 0.65
N ARG A 42 -5.45 -4.53 0.22
CA ARG A 42 -5.75 -5.38 -0.94
C ARG A 42 -5.14 -4.80 -2.19
N ALA A 43 -5.32 -3.50 -2.44
CA ALA A 43 -4.70 -2.81 -3.57
C ALA A 43 -3.17 -2.94 -3.57
N ALA A 44 -2.52 -2.75 -2.41
CA ALA A 44 -1.07 -2.93 -2.26
C ALA A 44 -0.61 -4.40 -2.47
N LEU A 45 -1.41 -5.38 -2.04
CA LEU A 45 -1.12 -6.80 -2.24
C LEU A 45 -1.32 -7.23 -3.70
N LEU A 46 -2.30 -6.65 -4.41
CA LEU A 46 -2.51 -6.87 -5.84
C LEU A 46 -1.32 -6.33 -6.67
N ILE A 47 -0.70 -5.23 -6.24
CA ILE A 47 0.56 -4.76 -6.83
C ILE A 47 1.68 -5.79 -6.60
N ALA A 48 1.79 -6.34 -5.39
CA ALA A 48 2.78 -7.37 -5.09
C ALA A 48 2.54 -8.67 -5.88
N GLN A 49 1.30 -8.99 -6.27
CA GLN A 49 0.99 -10.13 -7.12
C GLN A 49 1.54 -10.04 -8.54
N GLU A 50 1.83 -8.84 -9.07
CA GLU A 50 2.50 -8.71 -10.37
C GLU A 50 3.94 -9.25 -10.30
N GLU A 51 4.61 -9.17 -9.14
CA GLU A 51 5.94 -9.76 -8.90
C GLU A 51 5.84 -11.20 -8.38
N TYR A 52 4.81 -11.49 -7.57
CA TYR A 52 4.56 -12.78 -6.94
C TYR A 52 3.19 -13.35 -7.35
N PRO A 53 3.05 -13.97 -8.54
CA PRO A 53 1.75 -14.38 -9.07
C PRO A 53 0.93 -15.35 -8.20
N GLN A 54 1.60 -16.10 -7.32
CA GLN A 54 0.95 -17.06 -6.41
C GLN A 54 0.76 -16.51 -4.99
N LEU A 55 0.91 -15.19 -4.78
CA LEU A 55 0.79 -14.58 -3.47
C LEU A 55 -0.63 -14.77 -2.91
N PRO A 56 -0.78 -15.40 -1.72
CA PRO A 56 -2.08 -15.61 -1.10
C PRO A 56 -2.57 -14.32 -0.43
N VAL A 57 -3.21 -13.41 -1.19
CA VAL A 57 -3.68 -12.09 -0.72
C VAL A 57 -4.47 -12.17 0.59
N GLU A 58 -5.44 -13.07 0.67
CA GLU A 58 -6.30 -13.21 1.87
C GLU A 58 -5.52 -13.56 3.14
N ARG A 59 -4.39 -14.28 3.02
CA ARG A 59 -3.53 -14.59 4.17
C ARG A 59 -2.91 -13.32 4.76
N TYR A 60 -2.52 -12.36 3.91
CA TYR A 60 -1.90 -11.12 4.37
C TYR A 60 -2.95 -10.14 4.91
N LEU A 61 -4.15 -10.13 4.35
CA LEU A 61 -5.29 -9.39 4.93
C LEU A 61 -5.63 -9.91 6.33
N ALA A 62 -5.74 -11.23 6.49
CA ALA A 62 -5.97 -11.86 7.79
C ALA A 62 -4.86 -11.55 8.81
N ARG A 63 -3.62 -11.32 8.36
CA ARG A 63 -2.52 -10.92 9.24
C ARG A 63 -2.67 -9.49 9.78
N LEU A 64 -3.24 -8.58 8.98
CA LEU A 64 -3.60 -7.25 9.44
C LEU A 64 -4.76 -7.30 10.44
N ASP A 65 -5.74 -8.19 10.21
CA ASP A 65 -6.81 -8.44 11.17
C ASP A 65 -6.25 -8.96 12.51
N GLN A 66 -5.32 -9.92 12.46
CA GLN A 66 -4.64 -10.44 13.65
C GLN A 66 -3.92 -9.34 14.44
N LEU A 67 -3.18 -8.46 13.75
CA LEU A 67 -2.48 -7.34 14.39
C LEU A 67 -3.46 -6.34 15.03
N ALA A 68 -4.62 -6.11 14.40
CA ALA A 68 -5.69 -5.29 14.96
C ALA A 68 -6.29 -5.95 16.21
N GLU A 69 -6.57 -7.25 16.17
CA GLU A 69 -7.13 -7.97 17.32
C GLU A 69 -6.13 -8.08 18.49
N GLU A 70 -4.84 -8.29 18.22
CA GLU A 70 -3.78 -8.18 19.23
C GLU A 70 -3.80 -6.81 19.92
N THR A 71 -3.89 -5.74 19.14
CA THR A 71 -3.94 -4.36 19.67
C THR A 71 -5.24 -4.13 20.46
N ARG A 72 -6.38 -4.60 19.95
CA ARG A 72 -7.70 -4.47 20.62
C ARG A 72 -7.72 -5.17 21.98
N ASN A 73 -7.12 -6.35 22.07
CA ASN A 73 -7.02 -7.11 23.32
C ASN A 73 -6.22 -6.35 24.39
N LEU A 74 -5.21 -5.58 23.99
CA LEU A 74 -4.39 -4.76 24.90
C LEU A 74 -5.12 -3.50 25.36
N LEU A 75 -5.96 -2.91 24.49
CA LEU A 75 -6.78 -1.73 24.80
C LEU A 75 -7.98 -2.03 25.71
N GLY A 76 -8.52 -3.24 25.65
CA GLY A 76 -9.74 -3.60 26.37
C GLY A 76 -10.93 -2.76 25.92
N GLN A 77 -11.46 -1.90 26.79
CA GLN A 77 -12.58 -0.99 26.49
C GLN A 77 -12.13 0.44 26.13
N GLU A 78 -10.83 0.71 26.10
CA GLU A 78 -10.32 2.03 25.75
C GLU A 78 -10.59 2.35 24.26
N THR A 79 -11.11 3.55 24.01
CA THR A 79 -11.50 4.03 22.67
C THR A 79 -10.95 5.42 22.35
N ALA A 80 -10.25 6.06 23.27
CA ALA A 80 -9.64 7.37 23.06
C ALA A 80 -8.65 7.30 21.89
N PRO A 81 -8.83 8.08 20.80
CA PRO A 81 -8.06 7.91 19.57
C PRO A 81 -6.54 7.98 19.77
N LEU A 82 -6.07 8.86 20.66
CA LEU A 82 -4.65 9.00 20.95
C LEU A 82 -4.09 7.75 21.65
N VAL A 83 -4.82 7.19 22.61
CA VAL A 83 -4.40 5.99 23.33
C VAL A 83 -4.39 4.77 22.41
N VAL A 84 -5.41 4.65 21.56
CA VAL A 84 -5.48 3.61 20.52
C VAL A 84 -4.31 3.71 19.54
N LEU A 85 -3.96 4.93 19.11
CA LEU A 85 -2.82 5.16 18.22
C LEU A 85 -1.49 4.82 18.89
N GLU A 86 -1.29 5.24 20.13
CA GLU A 86 -0.09 4.93 20.91
C GLU A 86 0.09 3.41 21.08
N GLU A 87 -1.00 2.71 21.40
CA GLU A 87 -0.99 1.26 21.58
C GLU A 87 -0.76 0.52 20.26
N LEU A 88 -1.31 1.02 19.15
CA LEU A 88 -1.03 0.51 17.81
C LEU A 88 0.46 0.66 17.47
N LEU A 89 1.03 1.85 17.69
CA LEU A 89 2.45 2.09 17.43
C LEU A 89 3.34 1.20 18.30
N ALA A 90 3.00 1.02 19.58
CA ALA A 90 3.70 0.10 20.48
C ALA A 90 3.60 -1.35 20.01
N THR A 91 2.41 -1.79 19.59
CA THR A 91 2.17 -3.16 19.11
C THR A 91 2.95 -3.44 17.82
N ALA A 92 2.93 -2.49 16.87
CA ALA A 92 3.67 -2.63 15.63
C ALA A 92 5.20 -2.64 15.86
N HIS A 93 5.74 -1.64 16.57
CA HIS A 93 7.19 -1.48 16.69
C HIS A 93 7.79 -2.33 17.80
N ALA A 94 7.30 -2.21 19.03
CA ALA A 94 7.93 -2.84 20.19
C ALA A 94 7.62 -4.33 20.27
N ARG A 95 6.39 -4.76 19.93
CA ARG A 95 5.96 -6.16 20.05
C ARG A 95 6.19 -6.96 18.77
N ASN A 96 5.85 -6.38 17.62
CA ASN A 96 5.97 -7.04 16.33
C ASN A 96 7.25 -6.67 15.55
N GLY A 97 8.06 -5.72 16.02
CA GLY A 97 9.37 -5.44 15.47
C GLY A 97 9.37 -4.75 14.09
N PHE A 98 8.24 -4.16 13.69
CA PHE A 98 8.16 -3.37 12.45
C PHE A 98 9.14 -2.21 12.52
N ARG A 99 9.98 -2.07 11.49
CA ARG A 99 10.99 -1.00 11.42
C ARG A 99 11.38 -0.63 9.99
N GLY A 100 11.93 0.57 9.83
CA GLY A 100 12.50 1.02 8.56
C GLY A 100 13.77 0.25 8.19
N ASN A 101 13.93 -0.07 6.90
CA ASN A 101 15.18 -0.65 6.38
C ASN A 101 16.19 0.46 6.04
N ARG A 102 17.11 0.75 6.96
CA ARG A 102 18.17 1.76 6.73
C ARG A 102 19.39 1.20 6.00
N GLU A 103 19.63 -0.11 6.12
CA GLU A 103 20.83 -0.76 5.59
C GLU A 103 20.69 -1.07 4.10
N ALA A 104 19.51 -1.54 3.69
CA ALA A 104 19.21 -1.87 2.30
C ALA A 104 17.95 -1.12 1.84
N TYR A 105 17.97 0.22 1.94
CA TYR A 105 16.79 1.07 1.68
C TYR A 105 16.15 0.82 0.31
N TYR A 106 16.96 0.64 -0.73
CA TYR A 106 16.52 0.45 -2.12
C TYR A 106 16.19 -1.01 -2.49
N ASP A 107 16.19 -1.94 -1.53
CA ASP A 107 15.70 -3.30 -1.76
C ASP A 107 14.20 -3.25 -2.12
N PRO A 108 13.79 -3.73 -3.32
CA PRO A 108 12.39 -3.62 -3.77
C PRO A 108 11.40 -4.33 -2.84
N ARG A 109 11.86 -5.36 -2.11
CA ARG A 109 11.08 -6.06 -1.10
C ARG A 109 10.66 -5.18 0.08
N ASN A 110 11.25 -3.99 0.23
CA ASN A 110 10.80 -3.03 1.25
C ASN A 110 9.51 -2.32 0.85
N SER A 111 9.12 -2.39 -0.43
CA SER A 111 7.94 -1.74 -0.99
C SER A 111 6.73 -2.68 -1.08
N TYR A 112 6.94 -3.98 -1.26
CA TYR A 112 5.87 -4.97 -1.31
C TYR A 112 5.29 -5.25 0.08
N LEU A 113 3.98 -5.04 0.24
CA LEU A 113 3.31 -5.20 1.53
C LEU A 113 3.47 -6.62 2.10
N SER A 114 3.47 -7.65 1.24
CA SER A 114 3.71 -9.04 1.64
C SER A 114 5.07 -9.24 2.30
N ASP A 115 6.14 -8.78 1.64
CA ASP A 115 7.49 -8.87 2.16
C ASP A 115 7.67 -8.06 3.44
N VAL A 116 7.06 -6.86 3.52
CA VAL A 116 7.10 -6.02 4.71
C VAL A 116 6.40 -6.70 5.88
N LEU A 117 5.25 -7.33 5.66
CA LEU A 117 4.55 -8.09 6.69
C LEU A 117 5.36 -9.30 7.14
N ASP A 118 6.00 -10.03 6.23
CA ASP A 118 6.81 -11.20 6.56
C ASP A 118 8.12 -10.85 7.30
N ARG A 119 8.84 -9.84 6.79
CA ARG A 119 10.16 -9.45 7.30
C ARG A 119 10.07 -8.45 8.45
N ARG A 120 8.92 -7.80 8.63
CA ARG A 120 8.71 -6.64 9.53
C ARG A 120 9.68 -5.48 9.25
N VAL A 121 10.13 -5.36 8.00
CA VAL A 121 11.12 -4.38 7.59
C VAL A 121 10.71 -3.81 6.24
N GLY A 122 10.58 -2.48 6.14
CA GLY A 122 10.08 -1.80 4.93
C GLY A 122 10.51 -0.34 4.80
N ILE A 123 10.01 0.33 3.77
CA ILE A 123 10.13 1.80 3.62
C ILE A 123 9.00 2.51 4.37
N PRO A 124 9.14 3.81 4.70
CA PRO A 124 8.13 4.57 5.42
C PRO A 124 6.72 4.48 4.80
N LEU A 125 6.62 4.47 3.47
CA LEU A 125 5.34 4.36 2.77
C LEU A 125 4.61 3.06 3.12
N THR A 126 5.25 1.91 2.91
CA THR A 126 4.63 0.60 3.12
C THR A 126 4.37 0.32 4.60
N LEU A 127 5.23 0.81 5.50
CA LEU A 127 4.97 0.77 6.95
C LEU A 127 3.76 1.65 7.32
N GLY A 128 3.62 2.80 6.67
CA GLY A 128 2.43 3.65 6.79
C GLY A 128 1.15 2.93 6.39
N ILE A 129 1.18 2.15 5.30
CA ILE A 129 0.03 1.31 4.88
C ILE A 129 -0.36 0.33 5.99
N VAL A 130 0.61 -0.35 6.63
CA VAL A 130 0.31 -1.25 7.76
C VAL A 130 -0.39 -0.50 8.89
N LEU A 131 0.10 0.68 9.27
CA LEU A 131 -0.48 1.47 10.36
C LEU A 131 -1.88 1.99 10.01
N LEU A 132 -2.09 2.48 8.80
CA LEU A 132 -3.41 2.95 8.33
C LEU A 132 -4.43 1.81 8.37
N GLU A 133 -4.08 0.67 7.79
CA GLU A 133 -4.98 -0.48 7.67
C GLU A 133 -5.35 -1.10 9.02
N VAL A 134 -4.40 -1.16 9.95
CA VAL A 134 -4.69 -1.64 11.32
C VAL A 134 -5.47 -0.56 12.09
N GLY A 135 -5.11 0.71 11.95
CA GLY A 135 -5.82 1.83 12.58
C GLY A 135 -7.28 1.90 12.17
N TRP A 136 -7.59 1.73 10.88
CA TRP A 136 -8.96 1.69 10.39
C TRP A 136 -9.76 0.50 10.97
N ARG A 137 -9.14 -0.68 11.13
CA ARG A 137 -9.77 -1.85 11.82
C ARG A 137 -10.04 -1.60 13.30
N LEU A 138 -9.24 -0.73 13.92
CA LEU A 138 -9.41 -0.27 15.29
C LEU A 138 -10.42 0.90 15.40
N GLY A 139 -10.98 1.36 14.28
CA GLY A 139 -11.96 2.45 14.25
C GLY A 139 -11.35 3.86 14.29
N LEU A 140 -10.03 3.99 14.06
CA LEU A 140 -9.40 5.30 13.92
C LEU A 140 -9.71 5.91 12.55
N THR A 141 -9.98 7.21 12.53
CA THR A 141 -10.07 7.99 11.28
C THR A 141 -8.67 8.52 10.92
N LEU A 142 -7.82 7.65 10.38
CA LEU A 142 -6.47 8.03 9.94
C LEU A 142 -6.49 8.42 8.46
N GLU A 143 -5.77 9.49 8.13
CA GLU A 143 -5.54 9.93 6.76
C GLU A 143 -4.05 9.87 6.43
N GLY A 144 -3.72 9.35 5.24
CA GLY A 144 -2.34 9.34 4.75
C GLY A 144 -1.93 10.74 4.29
N VAL A 145 -1.13 11.45 5.08
CA VAL A 145 -0.57 12.73 4.64
C VAL A 145 0.74 12.48 3.89
N SER A 146 0.77 12.71 2.58
CA SER A 146 2.04 12.76 1.85
C SER A 146 2.74 14.08 2.15
N PHE A 147 3.91 14.04 2.77
CA PHE A 147 4.81 15.20 2.81
C PHE A 147 5.73 15.18 1.58
N PRO A 148 5.57 16.09 0.60
CA PRO A 148 6.54 16.25 -0.48
C PRO A 148 7.84 16.85 0.08
N GLY A 149 8.94 16.11 0.00
CA GLY A 149 10.30 16.63 0.18
C GLY A 149 10.97 16.34 1.53
N HIS A 150 11.58 15.17 1.64
CA HIS A 150 12.81 15.03 2.44
C HIS A 150 13.98 14.66 1.51
N PHE A 151 14.31 15.58 0.60
CA PHE A 151 15.71 15.84 0.24
C PHE A 151 16.32 16.65 1.39
N LEU A 152 16.70 15.97 2.48
CA LEU A 152 17.62 16.56 3.45
C LEU A 152 19.01 16.31 2.89
N ASP A 153 19.46 17.20 2.00
CA ASP A 153 20.88 17.33 1.72
C ASP A 153 21.52 17.85 3.02
N PRO A 154 22.40 17.09 3.71
CA PRO A 154 23.10 17.63 4.86
C PRO A 154 24.03 18.71 4.34
N LEU A 155 23.56 19.96 4.42
CA LEU A 155 24.35 21.15 4.18
C LEU A 155 25.53 21.11 5.16
N ARG A 156 26.68 20.64 4.66
CA ARG A 156 27.96 20.71 5.38
C ARG A 156 28.20 22.19 5.67
N ARG A 157 28.30 22.53 6.96
CA ARG A 157 29.12 23.66 7.39
C ARG A 157 30.55 23.19 7.58
#